data_AF-A0AAW0FBN5-F1
#
_entry.id   AF-A0AAW0FBN5-F1
#
_cell.length_a   1.000
_cell.length_b   1.000
_cell.length_c   1.000
_cell.angle_alpha   90.00
_cell.angle_beta   90.00
_cell.angle_gamma   90.00
#
_symmetry.space_group_name_H-M   'P 1'
#
loop_
_entity.id
_entity.type
_entity.pdbx_description
1 polymer ?
#
loop_
_entity_poly.entity_id
_entity_poly.type
_entity_poly.pdbx_seq_one_letter_code
_entity_poly.pdbx_strand_id
1 'polypeptide(L)'
;MTEAARRDKLNMTIPILDTLPFSENWSFIVMPRWGSTSGLQRWGFNDIRTAFHYMSSVLKSLVFLHQNLIVHRDIRPDNILINCITNRVVTDLRPFLDSGHAKFALCDFGLSFKFPPDTPLEERLRPSIDCCIGTLEYQPPDGTDGEAFYDPFAFDVACLGGVFCELVGHLTTLVNPLAPFLDRMVTHDISARYTAEEALRALTQLEAQLSPECLTTRVMRPPVGPLAKEYCPCQAYNRWSDLPLSFIAQHPAPPSSMKSKSYDDDWKPYFDVYPLEASFLKLFAA
;
A
#
# COMPACT_ATOMS: atom_id res chain seq x y z
N MET A 1 -15.82 13.90 -12.69
CA MET A 1 -16.35 13.12 -11.55
C MET A 1 -17.82 13.45 -11.38
N THR A 2 -18.70 12.45 -11.16
CA THR A 2 -20.14 12.69 -10.96
C THR A 2 -20.40 13.35 -9.60
N GLU A 3 -21.55 14.01 -9.46
CA GLU A 3 -21.94 14.64 -8.19
C GLU A 3 -22.17 13.59 -7.08
N ALA A 4 -22.64 12.39 -7.44
CA ALA A 4 -22.77 11.27 -6.51
C ALA A 4 -21.40 10.83 -5.95
N ALA A 5 -20.39 10.68 -6.83
CA ALA A 5 -19.03 10.35 -6.42
C ALA A 5 -18.43 11.41 -5.50
N ARG A 6 -18.71 12.70 -5.72
CA ARG A 6 -18.24 13.80 -4.84
C ARG A 6 -18.84 13.75 -3.42
N ARG A 7 -20.04 13.19 -3.27
CA ARG A 7 -20.76 13.14 -1.99
C ARG A 7 -20.55 11.82 -1.24
N ASP A 8 -19.92 10.84 -1.89
CA ASP A 8 -19.61 9.56 -1.27
C ASP A 8 -18.62 9.76 -0.11
N LYS A 9 -19.00 9.30 1.08
CA LYS A 9 -18.20 9.44 2.30
C LYS A 9 -16.93 8.57 2.29
N LEU A 10 -16.86 7.58 1.42
CA LEU A 10 -15.70 6.74 1.21
C LEU A 10 -14.74 7.34 0.17
N ASN A 11 -15.20 8.28 -0.65
CA ASN A 11 -14.36 8.92 -1.66
C ASN A 11 -13.34 9.87 -1.02
N MET A 12 -12.19 9.29 -0.68
CA MET A 12 -11.00 10.00 -0.21
C MET A 12 -9.98 10.10 -1.36
N THR A 13 -10.42 10.31 -2.61
CA THR A 13 -9.50 10.59 -3.74
C THR A 13 -9.25 12.09 -3.86
N ILE A 14 -8.12 12.49 -4.47
CA ILE A 14 -7.84 13.91 -4.70
C ILE A 14 -8.95 14.51 -5.60
N PRO A 15 -9.65 15.58 -5.16
CA PRO A 15 -10.77 16.08 -5.93
C PRO A 15 -10.30 16.87 -7.15
N ILE A 16 -10.91 16.58 -8.30
CA ILE A 16 -10.80 17.43 -9.49
C ILE A 16 -11.74 18.63 -9.32
N LEU A 17 -11.14 19.81 -9.22
CA LEU A 17 -11.84 21.10 -9.09
C LEU A 17 -12.28 21.61 -10.46
N ASP A 18 -11.40 21.48 -11.46
CA ASP A 18 -11.66 21.96 -12.82
C ASP A 18 -10.83 21.17 -13.86
N THR A 19 -11.20 21.28 -15.13
CA THR A 19 -10.45 20.78 -16.27
C THR A 19 -10.36 21.87 -17.33
N LEU A 20 -9.16 22.40 -17.51
CA LEU A 20 -8.91 23.50 -18.43
C LEU A 20 -8.42 22.93 -19.77
N PRO A 21 -9.16 23.09 -20.88
CA PRO A 21 -8.68 22.66 -22.18
C PRO A 21 -7.48 23.52 -22.61
N PHE A 22 -6.44 22.89 -23.16
CA PHE A 22 -5.26 23.59 -23.68
C PHE A 22 -5.11 23.42 -25.20
N SER A 23 -5.31 22.20 -25.71
CA SER A 23 -5.35 21.90 -27.14
C SER A 23 -6.18 20.64 -27.41
N GLU A 24 -6.27 20.21 -28.68
CA GLU A 24 -7.08 19.04 -29.09
C GLU A 24 -6.79 17.78 -28.27
N ASN A 25 -5.54 17.59 -27.85
CA ASN A 25 -5.08 16.38 -27.15
C ASN A 25 -4.62 16.64 -25.71
N TRP A 26 -4.70 17.88 -25.22
CA TRP A 26 -4.15 18.25 -23.92
C TRP A 26 -5.14 19.06 -23.08
N SER A 27 -5.26 18.69 -21.82
CA SER A 27 -6.03 19.41 -20.81
C SER A 27 -5.23 19.49 -19.51
N PHE A 28 -5.39 20.58 -18.77
CA PHE A 28 -4.88 20.70 -17.42
C PHE A 28 -5.95 20.29 -16.42
N ILE A 29 -5.58 19.45 -15.46
CA ILE A 29 -6.44 19.09 -14.33
C ILE A 29 -6.11 20.01 -13.16
N VAL A 30 -7.12 20.72 -12.66
CA VAL A 30 -6.98 21.57 -11.48
C VAL A 30 -7.42 20.77 -10.26
N MET A 31 -6.53 20.67 -9.28
CA MET A 31 -6.75 19.94 -8.03
C MET A 31 -6.14 20.71 -6.86
N PRO A 32 -6.57 20.47 -5.60
CA PRO A 32 -5.90 21.06 -4.45
C PRO A 32 -4.42 20.70 -4.41
N ARG A 33 -3.58 21.66 -4.01
CA ARG A 33 -2.15 21.40 -3.79
C ARG A 33 -1.95 20.69 -2.45
N TRP A 34 -2.01 19.36 -2.47
CA TRP A 34 -1.68 18.51 -1.33
C TRP A 34 -0.25 17.98 -1.45
N GLY A 35 0.37 17.68 -0.32
CA GLY A 35 1.75 17.19 -0.26
C GLY A 35 1.80 15.67 -0.24
N SER A 36 2.97 15.12 -0.55
CA SER A 36 3.20 13.67 -0.45
C SER A 36 3.29 13.20 0.99
N THR A 37 2.84 11.96 1.25
CA THR A 37 3.03 11.26 2.52
C THR A 37 4.37 10.51 2.63
N SER A 38 5.25 10.55 1.62
CA SER A 38 6.56 9.85 1.64
C SER A 38 7.41 10.17 2.89
N GLY A 39 7.23 11.35 3.50
CA GLY A 39 7.87 11.71 4.77
C GLY A 39 7.57 10.73 5.93
N LEU A 40 6.45 10.01 5.90
CA LEU A 40 6.10 8.97 6.87
C LEU A 40 7.05 7.77 6.82
N GLN A 41 7.67 7.49 5.66
CA GLN A 41 8.67 6.44 5.52
C GLN A 41 9.92 6.72 6.38
N ARG A 42 10.20 8.01 6.63
CA ARG A 42 11.32 8.44 7.47
C ARG A 42 10.93 8.66 8.92
N TRP A 43 9.86 9.41 9.15
CA TRP A 43 9.52 9.91 10.48
C TRP A 43 8.46 9.08 11.21
N GLY A 44 7.66 8.31 10.46
CA GLY A 44 6.56 7.52 11.00
C GLY A 44 5.40 8.36 11.53
N PHE A 45 4.63 7.74 12.42
CA PHE A 45 3.50 8.34 13.11
C PHE A 45 3.88 8.76 14.52
N ASN A 46 3.05 9.59 15.12
CA ASN A 46 3.24 10.07 16.49
C ASN A 46 2.64 9.12 17.52
N ASP A 47 1.53 8.49 17.17
CA ASP A 47 0.79 7.57 18.01
C ASP A 47 0.02 6.54 17.16
N ILE A 48 -0.58 5.55 17.83
CA ILE A 48 -1.34 4.49 17.15
C ILE A 48 -2.59 5.08 16.47
N ARG A 49 -3.24 6.08 17.09
CA ARG A 49 -4.42 6.75 16.53
C ARG A 49 -4.16 7.36 15.16
N THR A 50 -3.06 8.08 14.98
CA THR A 50 -2.70 8.73 13.71
C THR A 50 -2.36 7.70 12.64
N ALA A 51 -1.73 6.58 13.01
CA ALA A 51 -1.50 5.45 12.12
C ALA A 51 -2.81 4.79 11.64
N PHE A 52 -3.75 4.54 12.56
CA PHE A 52 -5.07 3.99 12.23
C PHE A 52 -5.91 4.94 11.38
N HIS A 53 -5.86 6.25 11.67
CA HIS A 53 -6.52 7.26 10.86
C HIS A 53 -5.99 7.28 9.42
N TYR A 54 -4.67 7.15 9.23
CA TYR A 54 -4.07 6.99 7.90
C TYR A 54 -4.58 5.73 7.19
N MET A 55 -4.44 4.56 7.83
CA MET A 55 -4.86 3.28 7.23
C MET A 55 -6.35 3.29 6.85
N SER A 56 -7.22 3.78 7.73
CA SER A 56 -8.66 3.91 7.51
C SER A 56 -8.97 4.84 6.32
N SER A 57 -8.29 5.97 6.20
CA SER A 57 -8.52 6.94 5.12
C SER A 57 -8.15 6.37 3.75
N VAL A 58 -7.01 5.67 3.65
CA VAL A 58 -6.56 5.08 2.38
C VAL A 58 -7.43 3.87 2.02
N LEU A 59 -7.81 3.03 2.98
CA LEU A 59 -8.75 1.92 2.75
C LEU A 59 -10.12 2.41 2.29
N LYS A 60 -10.65 3.50 2.87
CA LYS A 60 -11.91 4.11 2.39
C LYS A 60 -11.81 4.51 0.91
N SER A 61 -10.70 5.15 0.53
CA SER A 61 -10.42 5.47 -0.88
C SER A 61 -10.49 4.21 -1.75
N LEU A 62 -9.81 3.14 -1.33
CA LEU A 62 -9.73 1.92 -2.11
C LEU A 62 -11.08 1.20 -2.23
N VAL A 63 -11.86 1.15 -1.15
CA VAL A 63 -13.24 0.65 -1.17
C VAL A 63 -14.07 1.42 -2.20
N PHE A 64 -14.00 2.76 -2.17
CA PHE A 64 -14.72 3.60 -3.13
C PHE A 64 -14.34 3.28 -4.58
N LEU A 65 -13.03 3.12 -4.86
CA LEU A 65 -12.57 2.75 -6.20
C LEU A 65 -13.14 1.38 -6.63
N HIS A 66 -13.01 0.37 -5.77
CA HIS A 66 -13.42 -0.99 -6.09
C HIS A 66 -14.94 -1.12 -6.26
N GLN A 67 -15.74 -0.42 -5.45
CA GLN A 67 -17.20 -0.34 -5.61
C GLN A 67 -17.62 0.29 -6.93
N ASN A 68 -16.78 1.15 -7.50
CA ASN A 68 -16.98 1.79 -8.80
C ASN A 68 -16.27 1.06 -9.95
N LEU A 69 -15.77 -0.15 -9.70
CA LEU A 69 -15.00 -0.99 -10.62
C LEU A 69 -13.75 -0.32 -11.20
N ILE A 70 -13.13 0.54 -10.39
CA ILE A 70 -11.87 1.21 -10.72
C ILE A 70 -10.74 0.47 -10.03
N VAL A 71 -9.71 0.13 -10.80
CA VAL A 71 -8.44 -0.41 -10.32
C VAL A 71 -7.38 0.68 -10.45
N HIS A 72 -6.64 0.92 -9.39
CA HIS A 72 -5.61 1.95 -9.30
C HIS A 72 -4.30 1.55 -10.02
N ARG A 73 -3.78 0.34 -9.76
CA ARG A 73 -2.54 -0.27 -10.28
C ARG A 73 -1.20 0.31 -9.82
N ASP A 74 -1.16 1.52 -9.27
CA ASP A 74 0.11 2.13 -8.79
C ASP A 74 -0.03 2.67 -7.36
N ILE A 75 -0.52 1.83 -6.43
CA ILE A 75 -0.64 2.23 -5.02
C ILE A 75 0.74 2.17 -4.35
N ARG A 76 1.24 3.34 -3.97
CA ARG A 76 2.53 3.55 -3.29
C ARG A 76 2.50 4.84 -2.46
N PRO A 77 3.44 5.07 -1.51
CA PRO A 77 3.41 6.25 -0.64
C PRO A 77 3.42 7.59 -1.40
N ASP A 78 4.09 7.63 -2.55
CA ASP A 78 4.15 8.82 -3.41
C ASP A 78 2.80 9.23 -4.02
N ASN A 79 1.87 8.28 -4.12
CA ASN A 79 0.51 8.45 -4.67
C ASN A 79 -0.54 8.55 -3.55
N ILE A 80 -0.11 8.69 -2.30
CA ILE A 80 -0.95 8.99 -1.14
C ILE A 80 -0.57 10.39 -0.64
N LEU A 81 -1.52 11.31 -0.74
CA LEU A 81 -1.36 12.72 -0.41
C LEU A 81 -1.87 13.05 0.99
N ILE A 82 -1.39 14.14 1.54
CA ILE A 82 -1.85 14.77 2.79
C ILE A 82 -2.21 16.23 2.52
N ASN A 83 -3.27 16.73 3.15
CA ASN A 83 -3.79 18.11 3.00
C ASN A 83 -2.91 19.22 3.60
N CYS A 84 -1.59 19.10 3.52
CA CYS A 84 -0.63 20.15 3.82
C CYS A 84 0.46 20.19 2.74
N ILE A 85 1.16 21.31 2.60
CA ILE A 85 2.27 21.41 1.66
C ILE A 85 3.49 20.71 2.26
N THR A 86 4.08 19.79 1.51
CA THR A 86 5.25 19.03 1.95
C THR A 86 6.38 19.15 0.94
N ASN A 87 7.62 19.07 1.43
CA ASN A 87 8.78 18.73 0.63
C ASN A 87 9.04 17.24 0.86
N ARG A 88 8.82 16.43 -0.18
CA ARG A 88 8.62 14.95 -0.16
C ARG A 88 9.49 14.17 0.84
N VAL A 89 10.75 14.57 1.04
CA VAL A 89 11.73 13.83 1.86
C VAL A 89 12.12 14.56 3.16
N VAL A 90 11.86 15.87 3.25
CA VAL A 90 12.40 16.73 4.30
C VAL A 90 11.35 17.05 5.37
N THR A 91 10.07 17.11 4.99
CA THR A 91 9.02 17.53 5.91
C THR A 91 8.68 16.42 6.90
N ASP A 92 8.90 16.70 8.19
CA ASP A 92 8.33 15.92 9.29
C ASP A 92 6.83 16.24 9.40
N LEU A 93 5.98 15.25 9.16
CA LEU A 93 4.53 15.40 9.15
C LEU A 93 3.90 15.31 10.55
N ARG A 94 4.64 14.81 11.53
CA ARG A 94 4.17 14.55 12.89
C ARG A 94 3.48 15.76 13.54
N PRO A 95 4.01 16.99 13.49
CA PRO A 95 3.33 18.16 14.06
C PRO A 95 1.95 18.42 13.43
N PHE A 96 1.80 18.15 12.13
CA PHE A 96 0.53 18.35 11.45
C PHE A 96 -0.45 17.19 11.73
N LEU A 97 0.03 15.96 11.86
CA LEU A 97 -0.78 14.82 12.30
C LEU A 97 -1.40 15.06 13.68
N ASP A 98 -0.61 15.56 14.63
CA ASP A 98 -1.07 15.87 16.01
C ASP A 98 -2.14 16.97 16.05
N SER A 99 -2.24 17.80 15.01
CA SER A 99 -3.29 18.83 14.95
C SER A 99 -4.70 18.25 14.81
N GLY A 100 -4.83 16.96 14.42
CA GLY A 100 -6.11 16.31 14.16
C GLY A 100 -6.81 16.75 12.87
N HIS A 101 -6.22 17.65 12.09
CA HIS A 101 -6.80 18.18 10.83
C HIS A 101 -6.27 17.48 9.57
N ALA A 102 -5.36 16.52 9.72
CA ALA A 102 -4.82 15.77 8.60
C ALA A 102 -5.94 15.04 7.85
N LYS A 103 -5.89 15.08 6.53
CA LYS A 103 -6.71 14.30 5.61
C LYS A 103 -5.79 13.68 4.59
N PHE A 104 -6.07 12.43 4.24
CA PHE A 104 -5.30 11.68 3.27
C PHE A 104 -6.11 11.44 2.01
N ALA A 105 -5.45 11.38 0.86
CA ALA A 105 -6.12 11.03 -0.38
C ALA A 105 -5.25 10.22 -1.34
N LEU A 106 -5.87 9.26 -2.04
CA LEU A 106 -5.24 8.62 -3.21
C LEU A 106 -5.22 9.59 -4.41
N CYS A 107 -4.13 9.56 -5.16
CA CYS A 107 -3.94 10.34 -6.39
C CYS A 107 -3.21 9.53 -7.46
N ASP A 108 -3.01 10.17 -8.61
CA ASP A 108 -2.31 9.62 -9.77
C ASP A 108 -3.01 8.40 -10.40
N PHE A 109 -4.10 8.71 -11.09
CA PHE A 109 -4.90 7.72 -11.82
C PHE A 109 -4.39 7.47 -13.24
N GLY A 110 -3.16 7.89 -13.57
CA GLY A 110 -2.61 7.77 -14.92
C GLY A 110 -2.47 6.33 -15.42
N LEU A 111 -2.27 5.39 -14.49
CA LEU A 111 -2.27 3.97 -14.76
C LEU A 111 -3.59 3.28 -14.39
N SER A 112 -4.57 3.99 -13.85
CA SER A 112 -5.82 3.35 -13.46
C SER A 112 -6.68 2.97 -14.66
N PHE A 113 -7.58 2.01 -14.46
CA PHE A 113 -8.60 1.70 -15.45
C PHE A 113 -9.92 1.38 -14.75
N LYS A 114 -11.01 1.45 -15.52
CA LYS A 114 -12.36 1.18 -15.03
C LYS A 114 -13.02 0.10 -15.88
N PHE A 115 -13.55 -0.94 -15.24
CA PHE A 115 -14.41 -1.89 -15.94
C PHE A 115 -15.79 -1.28 -16.22
N PRO A 116 -16.46 -1.67 -17.31
CA PRO A 116 -17.88 -1.40 -17.50
C PRO A 116 -18.71 -1.82 -16.25
N PRO A 117 -19.75 -1.04 -15.86
CA PRO A 117 -20.55 -1.33 -14.66
C PRO A 117 -21.12 -2.75 -14.59
N ASP A 118 -21.43 -3.34 -15.75
CA ASP A 118 -22.09 -4.64 -15.88
C ASP A 118 -21.11 -5.79 -16.11
N THR A 119 -19.79 -5.57 -15.99
CA THR A 119 -18.79 -6.65 -16.19
C THR A 119 -18.98 -7.76 -15.14
N PRO A 120 -19.23 -9.02 -15.53
CA PRO A 120 -19.33 -10.16 -14.63
C PRO A 120 -18.06 -10.38 -13.79
N LEU A 121 -18.17 -11.00 -12.62
CA LEU A 121 -17.02 -11.17 -11.71
C LEU A 121 -15.91 -12.01 -12.35
N GLU A 122 -16.28 -13.06 -13.07
CA GLU A 122 -15.42 -13.98 -13.80
C GLU A 122 -14.63 -13.31 -14.93
N GLU A 123 -15.13 -12.18 -15.46
CA GLU A 123 -14.49 -11.40 -16.54
C GLU A 123 -13.61 -10.26 -16.00
N ARG A 124 -13.49 -10.12 -14.68
CA ARG A 124 -12.67 -9.07 -14.04
C ARG A 124 -11.20 -9.46 -13.87
N LEU A 125 -10.79 -10.61 -14.39
CA LEU A 125 -9.39 -11.01 -14.42
C LEU A 125 -8.64 -10.35 -15.57
N ARG A 126 -7.34 -10.10 -15.38
CA ARG A 126 -6.46 -9.50 -16.38
C ARG A 126 -5.29 -10.44 -16.70
N PRO A 127 -4.72 -10.41 -17.91
CA PRO A 127 -3.51 -11.17 -18.23
C PRO A 127 -2.39 -10.83 -17.24
N SER A 128 -1.68 -11.83 -16.74
CA SER A 128 -0.64 -11.63 -15.71
C SER A 128 0.47 -10.67 -16.12
N ILE A 129 0.77 -10.55 -17.41
CA ILE A 129 1.75 -9.57 -17.91
C ILE A 129 1.39 -8.12 -17.55
N ASP A 130 0.11 -7.83 -17.35
CA ASP A 130 -0.34 -6.49 -16.92
C ASP A 130 0.02 -6.19 -15.46
N CYS A 131 0.41 -7.19 -14.65
CA CYS A 131 0.86 -6.97 -13.27
C CYS A 131 2.18 -6.18 -13.23
N CYS A 132 2.99 -6.24 -14.30
CA CYS A 132 4.25 -5.50 -14.42
C CYS A 132 4.06 -4.01 -14.75
N ILE A 133 2.81 -3.54 -14.91
CA ILE A 133 2.51 -2.13 -15.17
C ILE A 133 2.59 -1.34 -13.86
N GLY A 134 3.42 -0.29 -13.83
CA GLY A 134 3.59 0.58 -12.66
C GLY A 134 4.92 0.40 -11.95
N THR A 135 4.99 0.86 -10.70
CA THR A 135 6.23 0.76 -9.91
C THR A 135 6.33 -0.59 -9.21
N LEU A 136 7.40 -1.35 -9.46
CA LEU A 136 7.59 -2.71 -8.95
C LEU A 136 7.68 -2.83 -7.42
N GLU A 137 8.08 -1.79 -6.70
CA GLU A 137 8.46 -1.83 -5.27
C GLU A 137 7.36 -2.40 -4.34
N TYR A 138 6.09 -2.16 -4.66
CA TYR A 138 4.93 -2.58 -3.86
C TYR A 138 4.08 -3.66 -4.53
N GLN A 139 4.48 -4.14 -5.70
CA GLN A 139 3.69 -5.12 -6.44
C GLN A 139 3.79 -6.50 -5.78
N PRO A 140 2.66 -7.20 -5.55
CA PRO A 140 2.69 -8.59 -5.15
C PRO A 140 3.15 -9.47 -6.32
N PRO A 141 3.65 -10.69 -6.06
CA PRO A 141 4.07 -11.63 -7.11
C PRO A 141 2.90 -12.34 -7.81
N ASP A 142 1.68 -11.80 -7.73
CA ASP A 142 0.43 -12.43 -8.23
C ASP A 142 0.43 -12.78 -9.73
N GLY A 143 1.35 -12.21 -10.52
CA GLY A 143 1.51 -12.52 -11.94
C GLY A 143 2.91 -13.05 -12.30
N THR A 144 3.75 -13.37 -11.31
CA THR A 144 5.14 -13.80 -11.53
C THR A 144 5.39 -15.28 -11.26
N ASP A 145 4.40 -16.01 -10.73
CA ASP A 145 4.52 -17.45 -10.40
C ASP A 145 3.94 -18.37 -11.49
N GLY A 146 3.67 -17.82 -12.68
CA GLY A 146 3.25 -18.56 -13.87
C GLY A 146 1.73 -18.60 -14.09
N GLU A 147 0.97 -17.83 -13.33
CA GLU A 147 -0.46 -17.62 -13.55
C GLU A 147 -0.70 -16.99 -14.93
N ALA A 148 -1.74 -17.44 -15.64
CA ALA A 148 -2.13 -16.80 -16.90
C ALA A 148 -2.89 -15.48 -16.68
N PHE A 149 -3.60 -15.37 -15.56
CA PHE A 149 -4.42 -14.22 -15.19
C PHE A 149 -4.28 -13.91 -13.69
N TYR A 150 -4.45 -12.64 -13.35
CA TYR A 150 -4.50 -12.17 -11.97
C TYR A 150 -5.77 -11.37 -11.70
N ASP A 151 -6.15 -11.27 -10.42
CA ASP A 151 -7.22 -10.39 -9.94
C ASP A 151 -6.66 -8.99 -9.66
N PRO A 152 -7.02 -7.97 -10.46
CA PRO A 152 -6.50 -6.62 -10.30
C PRO A 152 -7.00 -5.89 -9.04
N PHE A 153 -8.16 -6.28 -8.49
CA PHE A 153 -8.65 -5.71 -7.23
C PHE A 153 -7.90 -6.31 -6.04
N ALA A 154 -7.66 -7.62 -6.05
CA ALA A 154 -6.82 -8.26 -5.04
C ALA A 154 -5.38 -7.72 -5.09
N PHE A 155 -4.88 -7.42 -6.28
CA PHE A 155 -3.56 -6.82 -6.51
C PHE A 155 -3.42 -5.46 -5.83
N ASP A 156 -4.39 -4.55 -6.03
CA ASP A 156 -4.41 -3.24 -5.36
C ASP A 156 -4.44 -3.37 -3.83
N VAL A 157 -5.19 -4.34 -3.28
CA VAL A 157 -5.21 -4.60 -1.82
C VAL A 157 -3.83 -5.01 -1.32
N ALA A 158 -3.11 -5.87 -2.04
CA ALA A 158 -1.77 -6.28 -1.65
C ALA A 158 -0.74 -5.16 -1.79
N CYS A 159 -0.84 -4.31 -2.82
CA CYS A 159 -0.01 -3.10 -2.93
C CYS A 159 -0.19 -2.20 -1.70
N LEU A 160 -1.45 -1.94 -1.32
CA LEU A 160 -1.75 -1.17 -0.11
C LEU A 160 -1.27 -1.87 1.17
N GLY A 161 -1.41 -3.20 1.24
CA GLY A 161 -0.88 -4.01 2.33
C GLY A 161 0.64 -3.89 2.46
N GLY A 162 1.37 -3.83 1.35
CA GLY A 162 2.81 -3.57 1.31
C GLY A 162 3.17 -2.20 1.89
N VAL A 163 2.43 -1.15 1.50
CA VAL A 163 2.56 0.19 2.09
C VAL A 163 2.32 0.17 3.60
N PHE A 164 1.29 -0.54 4.08
CA PHE A 164 1.02 -0.65 5.51
C PHE A 164 2.11 -1.45 6.23
N CYS A 165 2.60 -2.56 5.66
CA CYS A 165 3.72 -3.31 6.23
C CYS A 165 4.94 -2.40 6.44
N GLU A 166 5.27 -1.57 5.46
CA GLU A 166 6.37 -0.61 5.56
C GLU A 166 6.14 0.44 6.66
N LEU A 167 4.95 1.04 6.68
CA LEU A 167 4.71 2.22 7.50
C LEU A 167 4.33 1.91 8.94
N VAL A 168 3.65 0.78 9.18
CA VAL A 168 3.09 0.43 10.49
C VAL A 168 3.49 -0.96 10.98
N GLY A 169 4.29 -1.73 10.23
CA GLY A 169 4.69 -3.08 10.63
C GLY A 169 5.35 -3.14 12.01
N HIS A 170 6.21 -2.17 12.34
CA HIS A 170 6.83 -2.05 13.66
C HIS A 170 5.84 -1.89 14.84
N LEU A 171 4.60 -1.50 14.56
CA LEU A 171 3.55 -1.34 15.58
C LEU A 171 2.91 -2.66 16.00
N THR A 172 3.21 -3.79 15.34
CA THR A 172 2.63 -5.09 15.72
C THR A 172 2.99 -5.51 17.14
N THR A 173 4.14 -5.07 17.67
CA THR A 173 4.55 -5.32 19.06
C THR A 173 3.71 -4.58 20.10
N LEU A 174 3.09 -3.47 19.70
CA LEU A 174 2.18 -2.69 20.54
C LEU A 174 0.72 -3.07 20.30
N VAL A 175 0.40 -3.49 19.08
CA VAL A 175 -0.93 -3.89 18.62
C VAL A 175 -0.83 -5.26 17.96
N ASN A 176 -0.72 -6.33 18.77
CA ASN A 176 -0.50 -7.69 18.28
C ASN A 176 -1.49 -8.14 17.17
N PRO A 177 -2.80 -7.83 17.23
CA PRO A 177 -3.74 -8.19 16.17
C PRO A 177 -3.47 -7.52 14.82
N LEU A 178 -2.61 -6.51 14.77
CA LEU A 178 -2.19 -5.87 13.52
C LEU A 178 -1.36 -6.82 12.64
N ALA A 179 -0.62 -7.77 13.23
CA ALA A 179 0.19 -8.74 12.47
C ALA A 179 -0.66 -9.62 11.54
N PRO A 180 -1.67 -10.39 12.04
CA PRO A 180 -2.53 -11.17 11.16
C PRO A 180 -3.40 -10.31 10.24
N PHE A 181 -3.73 -9.07 10.62
CA PHE A 181 -4.41 -8.13 9.73
C PHE A 181 -3.55 -7.81 8.49
N LEU A 182 -2.29 -7.43 8.69
CA LEU A 182 -1.37 -7.10 7.62
C LEU A 182 -1.07 -8.33 6.74
N ASP A 183 -0.85 -9.50 7.33
CA ASP A 183 -0.61 -10.75 6.60
C ASP A 183 -1.76 -11.08 5.65
N ARG A 184 -3.01 -10.91 6.10
CA ARG A 184 -4.18 -11.18 5.27
C ARG A 184 -4.41 -10.15 4.16
N MET A 185 -3.77 -8.98 4.21
CA MET A 185 -3.75 -8.05 3.06
C MET A 185 -2.73 -8.47 2.00
N VAL A 186 -1.61 -9.07 2.38
CA VAL A 186 -0.46 -9.37 1.48
C VAL A 186 -0.26 -10.86 1.19
N THR A 187 -1.15 -11.73 1.66
CA THR A 187 -1.07 -13.17 1.43
C THR A 187 -1.07 -13.53 -0.06
N HIS A 188 -0.26 -14.53 -0.45
CA HIS A 188 -0.23 -15.08 -1.80
C HIS A 188 -1.49 -15.88 -2.14
N ASP A 189 -2.18 -16.42 -1.13
CA ASP A 189 -3.49 -17.05 -1.33
C ASP A 189 -4.55 -15.97 -1.55
N ILE A 190 -4.89 -15.73 -2.82
CA ILE A 190 -5.88 -14.73 -3.25
C ILE A 190 -7.24 -14.97 -2.61
N SER A 191 -7.63 -16.23 -2.38
CA SER A 191 -8.92 -16.57 -1.79
C SER A 191 -9.00 -16.20 -0.29
N ALA A 192 -7.85 -16.20 0.38
CA ALA A 192 -7.73 -15.78 1.77
C ALA A 192 -7.52 -14.26 1.92
N ARG A 193 -7.03 -13.59 0.86
CA ARG A 193 -6.75 -12.15 0.87
C ARG A 193 -8.02 -11.36 1.11
N TYR A 194 -7.91 -10.29 1.91
CA TYR A 194 -9.02 -9.37 2.08
C TYR A 194 -9.43 -8.73 0.74
N THR A 195 -10.73 -8.56 0.55
CA THR A 195 -11.24 -7.46 -0.28
C THR A 195 -11.00 -6.12 0.43
N ALA A 196 -11.00 -5.00 -0.29
CA ALA A 196 -10.86 -3.67 0.32
C ALA A 196 -11.93 -3.41 1.41
N GLU A 197 -13.17 -3.88 1.19
CA GLU A 197 -14.26 -3.75 2.15
C GLU A 197 -14.05 -4.57 3.43
N GLU A 198 -13.59 -5.80 3.28
CA GLU A 198 -13.27 -6.65 4.43
C GLU A 198 -12.08 -6.10 5.22
N ALA A 199 -11.05 -5.59 4.54
CA ALA A 199 -9.92 -4.94 5.19
C ALA A 199 -10.37 -3.71 5.99
N LEU A 200 -11.21 -2.83 5.41
CA LEU A 200 -11.73 -1.67 6.12
C LEU A 200 -12.58 -2.08 7.35
N ARG A 201 -13.42 -3.10 7.20
CA ARG A 201 -14.26 -3.63 8.28
C ARG A 201 -13.40 -4.22 9.40
N ALA A 202 -12.41 -5.04 9.05
CA ALA A 202 -11.49 -5.66 9.99
C ALA A 202 -10.66 -4.62 10.75
N LEU A 203 -10.15 -3.60 10.05
CA LEU A 203 -9.41 -2.50 10.69
C LEU A 203 -10.29 -1.72 11.67
N THR A 204 -11.53 -1.43 11.27
CA THR A 204 -12.49 -0.70 12.13
C THR A 204 -12.82 -1.51 13.39
N GLN A 205 -13.01 -2.82 13.26
CA GLN A 205 -13.24 -3.71 14.40
C GLN A 205 -12.02 -3.81 15.32
N LEU A 206 -10.82 -3.85 14.75
CA LEU A 206 -9.57 -3.86 15.50
C LEU A 206 -9.43 -2.56 16.31
N GLU A 207 -9.61 -1.39 15.67
CA GLU A 207 -9.50 -0.09 16.33
C GLU A 207 -10.50 0.04 17.50
N ALA A 208 -11.73 -0.45 17.32
CA ALA A 208 -12.77 -0.41 18.35
C ALA A 208 -12.45 -1.23 19.62
N GLN A 209 -11.50 -2.17 19.53
CA GLN A 209 -11.06 -3.00 20.66
C GLN A 209 -9.86 -2.38 21.40
N LEU A 210 -9.24 -1.32 20.86
CA LEU A 210 -8.09 -0.67 21.48
C LEU A 210 -8.54 0.31 22.58
N SER A 211 -7.81 0.31 23.69
CA SER A 211 -8.06 1.27 24.77
C SER A 211 -7.65 2.69 24.35
N PRO A 212 -8.25 3.75 24.93
CA PRO A 212 -7.82 5.12 24.70
C PRO A 212 -6.31 5.34 24.95
N GLU A 213 -5.76 4.69 25.98
CA GLU A 213 -4.34 4.75 26.33
C GLU A 213 -3.48 4.14 25.24
N CYS A 214 -3.87 2.96 24.72
CA CYS A 214 -3.22 2.33 23.57
C CYS A 214 -3.20 3.28 22.37
N LEU A 215 -4.34 3.84 22.00
CA LEU A 215 -4.45 4.77 20.87
C LEU A 215 -3.55 6.01 21.00
N THR A 216 -3.33 6.51 22.22
CA THR A 216 -2.47 7.68 22.50
C THR A 216 -1.01 7.33 22.81
N THR A 217 -0.64 6.04 22.76
CA THR A 217 0.72 5.60 23.01
C THR A 217 1.64 6.23 21.97
N ARG A 218 2.65 6.97 22.43
CA ARG A 218 3.65 7.57 21.55
C ARG A 218 4.51 6.48 20.94
N VAL A 219 4.68 6.54 19.62
CA VAL A 219 5.46 5.55 18.87
C VAL A 219 6.65 6.23 18.23
N MET A 220 7.74 5.48 18.10
CA MET A 220 8.89 5.91 17.33
C MET A 220 9.15 4.88 16.25
N ARG A 221 9.33 5.36 15.01
CA ARG A 221 9.79 4.50 13.94
C ARG A 221 11.25 4.11 14.23
N PRO A 222 11.60 2.81 14.21
CA PRO A 222 12.99 2.40 14.33
C PRO A 222 13.80 2.93 13.13
N PRO A 223 15.11 3.20 13.30
CA PRO A 223 15.96 3.64 12.21
C PRO A 223 15.89 2.65 11.04
N VAL A 224 15.63 3.16 9.83
CA VAL A 224 15.63 2.33 8.63
C VAL A 224 17.08 1.93 8.36
N GLY A 225 17.40 0.64 8.55
CA GLY A 225 18.73 0.10 8.26
C GLY A 225 19.07 0.18 6.76
N PRO A 226 20.35 0.15 6.38
CA PRO A 226 20.80 0.32 4.99
C PRO A 226 20.25 -0.74 4.01
N LEU A 227 19.80 -1.90 4.51
CA LEU A 227 19.30 -3.03 3.72
C LEU A 227 17.80 -2.95 3.38
N ALA A 228 17.04 -1.99 3.91
CA ALA A 228 15.59 -1.90 3.70
C ALA A 228 15.18 -1.41 2.30
N LYS A 229 16.15 -1.03 1.45
CA LYS A 229 15.89 -0.44 0.12
C LYS A 229 15.89 -1.43 -1.05
N GLU A 230 16.22 -2.70 -0.81
CA GLU A 230 16.39 -3.69 -1.89
C GLU A 230 15.25 -4.72 -1.98
N TYR A 231 14.23 -4.68 -1.10
CA TYR A 231 13.21 -5.73 -0.98
C TYR A 231 11.78 -5.18 -0.95
N CYS A 232 10.78 -6.00 -1.36
CA CYS A 232 9.36 -5.69 -1.09
C CYS A 232 9.21 -5.32 0.38
N PRO A 233 8.64 -4.15 0.73
CA PRO A 233 8.49 -3.75 2.12
C PRO A 233 7.69 -4.75 2.96
N CYS A 234 6.82 -5.50 2.30
CA CYS A 234 6.06 -6.62 2.86
C CYS A 234 6.94 -7.79 3.36
N GLN A 235 8.14 -7.98 2.81
CA GLN A 235 9.08 -9.08 3.11
C GLN A 235 10.25 -8.65 4.00
N ALA A 236 10.42 -7.35 4.22
CA ALA A 236 11.52 -6.78 4.98
C ALA A 236 11.35 -6.88 6.51
N TYR A 237 10.11 -6.94 7.00
CA TYR A 237 9.81 -6.98 8.44
C TYR A 237 9.05 -8.26 8.84
N ASN A 238 9.64 -9.05 9.74
CA ASN A 238 8.95 -10.18 10.36
C ASN A 238 7.94 -9.65 11.40
N ARG A 239 6.67 -9.57 11.01
CA ARG A 239 5.57 -9.03 11.83
C ARG A 239 5.29 -9.83 13.10
N TRP A 240 5.83 -11.05 13.20
CA TRP A 240 5.59 -11.99 14.29
C TRP A 240 6.79 -12.16 15.25
N SER A 241 7.98 -11.62 14.92
CA SER A 241 9.23 -11.93 15.62
C SER A 241 9.21 -11.59 17.11
N ASP A 242 8.51 -10.53 17.48
CA ASP A 242 8.53 -9.95 18.82
C ASP A 242 7.13 -9.97 19.48
N LEU A 243 6.23 -10.82 18.99
CA LEU A 243 4.90 -11.00 19.58
C LEU A 243 4.94 -11.95 20.80
N PRO A 244 4.08 -11.76 21.81
CA PRO A 244 3.99 -12.68 22.93
C PRO A 244 3.69 -14.11 22.49
N LEU A 245 4.41 -15.10 23.03
CA LEU A 245 4.20 -16.53 22.71
C LEU A 245 2.75 -16.99 22.95
N SER A 246 2.08 -16.43 23.96
CA SER A 246 0.68 -16.70 24.25
C SER A 246 -0.25 -16.25 23.11
N PHE A 247 0.07 -15.14 22.45
CA PHE A 247 -0.67 -14.65 21.29
C PHE A 247 -0.40 -15.54 20.06
N ILE A 248 0.87 -15.86 19.80
CA ILE A 248 1.26 -16.74 18.68
C ILE A 248 0.56 -18.11 18.78
N ALA A 249 0.47 -18.69 19.97
CA ALA A 249 -0.19 -19.97 20.20
C ALA A 249 -1.69 -19.98 19.87
N GLN A 250 -2.36 -18.82 19.93
CA GLN A 250 -3.79 -18.66 19.61
C GLN A 250 -4.02 -18.37 18.12
N HIS A 251 -2.97 -18.06 17.36
CA HIS A 251 -3.01 -17.72 15.94
C HIS A 251 -2.02 -18.62 15.16
N PRO A 252 -2.34 -19.93 14.97
CA PRO A 252 -1.39 -20.95 14.52
C PRO A 252 -0.96 -20.87 13.04
N ALA A 253 -1.21 -19.77 12.34
CA ALA A 253 -0.77 -19.57 10.97
C ALA A 253 0.22 -18.42 10.88
N PRO A 254 1.54 -18.70 10.89
CA PRO A 254 2.52 -17.77 10.36
C PRO A 254 2.87 -18.19 8.92
N PRO A 255 2.14 -17.75 7.87
CA PRO A 255 2.52 -18.05 6.49
C PRO A 255 3.62 -17.09 6.02
N SER A 256 4.69 -17.64 5.44
CA SER A 256 5.83 -16.96 4.74
C SER A 256 6.64 -15.88 5.48
N SER A 257 6.08 -15.22 6.50
CA SER A 257 6.65 -14.08 7.21
C SER A 257 7.48 -14.48 8.44
N MET A 258 7.33 -15.71 8.95
CA MET A 258 8.25 -16.33 9.90
C MET A 258 9.55 -16.73 9.20
N LYS A 259 10.39 -15.74 8.86
CA LYS A 259 11.81 -16.04 8.61
C LYS A 259 12.41 -16.40 9.97
N SER A 260 12.90 -17.63 10.11
CA SER A 260 13.78 -18.00 11.23
C SER A 260 14.94 -16.99 11.28
N LYS A 261 15.43 -16.67 12.47
CA LYS A 261 16.64 -15.86 12.70
C LYS A 261 17.93 -16.45 12.08
N SER A 262 17.84 -17.39 11.14
CA SER A 262 18.95 -18.18 10.60
C SER A 262 19.27 -17.94 9.13
N TYR A 263 18.71 -16.90 8.49
CA TYR A 263 18.98 -16.60 7.08
C TYR A 263 20.09 -15.56 6.85
N ASP A 264 20.96 -15.35 7.84
CA ASP A 264 22.11 -14.42 7.70
C ASP A 264 23.44 -15.11 7.33
N ASP A 265 23.56 -16.44 7.31
CA ASP A 265 24.89 -17.06 7.19
C ASP A 265 25.21 -17.87 5.92
N ASP A 266 24.28 -18.21 5.01
CA ASP A 266 24.65 -19.09 3.88
C ASP A 266 23.93 -18.89 2.53
N TRP A 267 23.24 -17.76 2.31
CA TRP A 267 22.68 -17.49 0.97
C TRP A 267 23.71 -16.83 0.04
N LYS A 268 24.42 -17.66 -0.74
CA LYS A 268 25.11 -17.18 -1.95
C LYS A 268 24.09 -17.04 -3.08
N PRO A 269 23.97 -15.87 -3.72
CA PRO A 269 23.10 -15.73 -4.87
C PRO A 269 23.57 -16.67 -5.99
N TYR A 270 22.68 -17.56 -6.44
CA TYR A 270 22.81 -18.22 -7.72
C TYR A 270 22.63 -17.15 -8.82
N PHE A 271 23.72 -16.47 -9.15
CA PHE A 271 23.87 -15.86 -10.46
C PHE A 271 24.57 -16.88 -11.35
N ASP A 272 23.79 -17.67 -12.08
CA ASP A 272 24.29 -18.15 -13.37
C ASP A 272 24.41 -16.90 -14.25
N VAL A 273 25.64 -16.41 -14.33
CA VAL A 273 26.08 -15.36 -15.22
C VAL A 273 25.90 -15.88 -16.64
N TYR A 274 24.75 -15.60 -17.26
CA TYR A 274 24.73 -15.50 -18.71
C TYR A 274 25.60 -14.31 -19.08
N PRO A 275 26.72 -14.50 -19.80
CA PRO A 275 27.50 -13.37 -20.28
C PRO A 275 26.61 -12.62 -21.27
N LEU A 276 26.20 -11.41 -20.89
CA LEU A 276 25.66 -10.41 -21.82
C LEU A 276 26.76 -10.15 -22.86
N GLU A 277 26.62 -10.75 -24.04
CA GLU A 277 27.44 -10.38 -25.19
C GLU A 277 27.25 -8.89 -25.46
N ALA A 278 28.37 -8.17 -25.54
CA ALA A 278 28.48 -6.72 -25.71
C ALA A 278 28.01 -6.20 -27.09
N SER A 279 27.09 -6.89 -27.77
CA SER A 279 26.63 -6.59 -29.13
C SER A 279 25.29 -5.84 -29.20
N PHE A 280 24.56 -5.67 -28.10
CA PHE A 280 23.22 -5.02 -28.12
C PHE A 280 23.20 -3.50 -27.84
N LEU A 281 24.33 -2.87 -27.47
CA LEU A 281 24.41 -1.42 -27.18
C LEU A 281 24.75 -0.52 -28.38
N LYS A 282 24.64 -1.02 -29.62
CA LYS A 282 24.88 -0.21 -30.85
C LYS A 282 23.62 0.26 -31.59
N LEU A 283 22.43 0.13 -31.02
CA LEU A 283 21.17 0.51 -31.69
C LEU A 283 20.52 1.81 -31.21
N PHE A 284 21.19 2.59 -30.34
CA PHE A 284 20.73 3.94 -29.93
C PHE A 284 21.82 5.01 -30.02
N ALA A 285 22.79 4.84 -30.93
CA ALA A 285 23.74 5.88 -31.29
C ALA A 285 23.95 5.89 -32.81
N ALA A 286 22.96 6.45 -33.52
CA ALA A 286 23.08 7.15 -34.80
C ALA A 286 21.77 7.90 -35.07
#